data_AF-A0A0V0GYW7-F1
#
_entry.id   AF-A0A0V0GYW7-F1
#
_cell.length_a   1.000
_cell.length_b   1.000
_cell.length_c   1.000
_cell.angle_alpha   90.00
_cell.angle_beta   90.00
_cell.angle_gamma   90.00
#
_symmetry.space_group_name_H-M   'P 1'
#
loop_
_entity.id
_entity.type
_entity.pdbx_description
1 polymer ?
#
loop_
_entity_poly.entity_id
_entity_poly.type
_entity_poly.pdbx_seq_one_letter_code
_entity_poly.pdbx_strand_id
1 'polypeptide(L)'
;MMVLENSELTEDPMPILGMLPNLRNLELDEAYEGKEIMCSDNSFSQLEFFSLYDLENLETWHLGTSAMPLIKGLRICRCRKLKEIPVRMKDVKCI
;
A
#
# COMPACT_ATOMS: atom_id res chain seq x y z
N MET A 1 13.12 5.65 2.43
CA MET A 1 12.16 4.69 3.02
C MET A 1 11.28 5.46 3.97
N MET A 2 9.97 5.19 3.95
CA MET A 2 9.00 5.76 4.88
C MET A 2 8.29 4.61 5.58
N VAL A 3 8.15 4.72 6.88
CA VAL A 3 7.40 3.78 7.73
C VAL A 3 6.40 4.61 8.50
N LEU A 4 5.13 4.23 8.42
CA LEU A 4 4.09 4.69 9.33
C LEU A 4 3.78 3.52 10.24
N GLU A 5 3.89 3.75 11.55
CA GLU A 5 3.75 2.72 12.56
C GLU A 5 2.86 3.25 13.69
N ASN A 6 1.83 2.51 14.09
CA ASN A 6 0.96 2.87 15.21
C ASN A 6 0.39 4.31 15.12
N SER A 7 0.08 4.76 13.90
CA SER A 7 -0.34 6.14 13.62
C SER A 7 -1.85 6.38 13.77
N GLU A 8 -2.65 5.32 13.98
CA GLU A 8 -4.12 5.40 14.14
C GLU A 8 -4.83 6.20 13.03
N LEU A 9 -4.34 6.13 11.79
CA LEU A 9 -4.91 6.90 10.68
C LEU A 9 -6.32 6.39 10.36
N THR A 10 -7.29 7.30 10.31
CA THR A 10 -8.67 6.98 9.93
C THR A 10 -8.98 7.31 8.47
N GLU A 11 -8.21 8.22 7.88
CA GLU A 11 -8.30 8.61 6.47
C GLU A 11 -7.26 7.87 5.65
N ASP A 12 -7.59 7.52 4.40
CA ASP A 12 -6.69 6.81 3.50
C ASP A 12 -5.42 7.64 3.24
N PRO A 13 -4.22 7.15 3.63
CA PRO A 13 -2.98 7.90 3.42
C PRO A 13 -2.48 7.84 1.97
N MET A 14 -2.96 6.89 1.16
CA MET A 14 -2.39 6.59 -0.16
C MET A 14 -2.45 7.76 -1.17
N PRO A 15 -3.50 8.60 -1.21
CA PRO A 15 -3.52 9.76 -2.10
C PRO A 15 -2.38 10.75 -1.82
N ILE A 16 -2.04 10.99 -0.55
CA ILE A 16 -0.97 11.92 -0.16
C ILE A 16 0.39 11.26 -0.37
N LEU A 17 0.56 10.03 0.13
CA LEU A 17 1.82 9.28 0.02
C LEU A 17 2.19 9.02 -1.45
N GLY A 18 1.19 8.79 -2.30
CA GLY A 18 1.35 8.54 -3.72
C GLY A 18 1.87 9.72 -4.53
N MET A 19 1.78 10.94 -3.99
CA MET A 19 2.31 12.16 -4.61
C MET A 19 3.79 12.38 -4.32
N LEU A 20 4.39 11.63 -3.39
CA LEU A 20 5.77 11.83 -2.98
C LEU A 20 6.74 11.36 -4.08
N PRO A 21 7.50 12.26 -4.73
CA PRO A 21 8.22 11.94 -5.97
C PRO A 21 9.43 11.02 -5.76
N ASN A 22 9.94 10.92 -4.53
CA ASN A 22 11.14 10.14 -4.20
C ASN A 22 10.84 8.94 -3.30
N LEU A 23 9.57 8.60 -3.10
CA LEU A 23 9.18 7.50 -2.22
C LEU A 23 9.43 6.15 -2.91
N ARG A 24 10.50 5.45 -2.48
CA ARG A 24 10.91 4.14 -3.06
C ARG A 24 10.51 2.95 -2.21
N ASN A 25 10.36 3.14 -0.89
CA ASN A 25 9.98 2.09 0.05
C ASN A 25 8.95 2.66 1.01
N LEU A 26 7.81 1.99 1.11
CA LEU A 26 6.72 2.36 2.01
C LEU A 26 6.30 1.14 2.85
N GLU A 27 6.13 1.37 4.14
CA GLU A 27 5.58 0.41 5.08
C GLU A 27 4.47 1.07 5.91
N LEU A 28 3.33 0.38 5.99
CA LEU A 28 2.22 0.68 6.89
C LEU A 28 2.11 -0.47 7.88
N ASP A 29 2.44 -0.21 9.15
CA ASP A 29 2.46 -1.18 10.24
C ASP A 29 1.52 -0.71 11.35
N GLU A 30 0.38 -1.40 11.56
CA GLU A 30 -0.64 -0.97 12.54
C GLU A 30 -1.03 0.53 12.36
N ALA A 31 -0.91 1.04 11.14
CA ALA A 31 -0.90 2.49 10.89
C ALA A 31 -2.25 3.05 10.44
N TYR A 32 -3.14 2.19 9.93
CA TYR A 32 -4.37 2.60 9.28
C TYR A 32 -5.54 1.72 9.74
N GLU A 33 -6.59 2.38 10.23
CA GLU A 33 -7.80 1.78 10.79
C GLU A 33 -8.97 1.73 9.81
N GLY A 34 -8.82 2.36 8.65
CA GLY A 34 -9.85 2.33 7.62
C GLY A 34 -9.91 1.01 6.87
N LYS A 35 -10.97 0.87 6.07
CA LYS A 35 -11.31 -0.39 5.39
C LYS A 35 -10.79 -0.49 3.97
N GLU A 36 -10.43 0.64 3.38
CA GLU A 36 -10.12 0.72 1.97
C GLU A 36 -8.91 1.62 1.76
N ILE A 37 -8.05 1.24 0.82
CA ILE A 37 -6.97 2.09 0.33
C ILE A 37 -7.10 2.27 -1.18
N MET A 38 -6.82 3.49 -1.66
CA MET A 38 -6.93 3.87 -3.06
C MET A 38 -5.62 4.44 -3.58
N CYS A 39 -5.00 3.71 -4.50
CA CYS A 39 -3.84 4.16 -5.25
C CYS A 39 -4.30 4.63 -6.63
N SER A 40 -4.47 5.93 -6.83
CA SER A 40 -4.94 6.50 -8.12
C SER A 40 -3.93 6.29 -9.26
N ASP A 41 -4.36 6.50 -10.50
CA ASP A 41 -3.44 6.47 -11.64
C ASP A 41 -2.26 7.45 -11.45
N ASN A 42 -1.08 7.02 -11.90
CA ASN A 42 0.19 7.73 -11.80
C ASN A 42 0.70 8.00 -10.37
N SER A 43 0.03 7.47 -9.34
CA SER A 43 0.53 7.49 -7.96
C SER A 43 1.74 6.56 -7.80
N PHE A 44 2.61 6.88 -6.84
CA PHE A 44 3.75 6.04 -6.44
C PHE A 44 4.72 5.77 -7.61
N SER A 45 5.05 6.81 -8.37
CA SER A 45 5.86 6.71 -9.60
C SER A 45 7.25 6.12 -9.40
N GLN A 46 7.81 6.20 -8.19
CA GLN A 46 9.14 5.66 -7.83
C GLN A 46 9.11 4.50 -6.84
N LEU A 47 7.93 4.00 -6.46
CA LEU A 47 7.82 2.97 -5.41
C LEU A 47 8.30 1.62 -5.92
N GLU A 48 9.28 1.05 -5.21
CA GLU A 48 9.90 -0.23 -5.50
C GLU A 48 9.49 -1.32 -4.50
N PHE A 49 9.23 -0.94 -3.25
CA PHE A 49 8.85 -1.88 -2.18
C PHE A 49 7.69 -1.36 -1.36
N PHE A 50 6.67 -2.20 -1.18
CA PHE A 50 5.49 -1.86 -0.41
C PHE A 50 5.17 -2.94 0.62
N SER A 51 4.98 -2.56 1.87
CA SER A 51 4.64 -3.44 2.99
C SER A 51 3.32 -2.98 3.62
N LEU A 52 2.37 -3.90 3.73
CA LEU A 52 1.15 -3.78 4.53
C LEU A 52 1.25 -4.80 5.67
N TYR A 53 1.36 -4.31 6.90
CA TYR A 53 1.53 -5.14 8.09
C TYR A 53 0.47 -4.80 9.13
N ASP A 54 -0.21 -5.84 9.61
CA ASP A 54 -1.20 -5.79 10.70
C ASP A 54 -2.33 -4.75 10.54
N LEU A 55 -2.71 -4.46 9.29
CA LEU A 55 -3.88 -3.63 9.00
C LEU A 55 -5.16 -4.48 9.16
N GLU A 56 -5.59 -4.71 10.40
CA GLU A 56 -6.68 -5.64 10.74
C GLU A 56 -8.04 -5.27 10.14
N ASN A 57 -8.25 -3.98 9.85
CA ASN A 57 -9.50 -3.45 9.32
C ASN A 57 -9.53 -3.34 7.79
N LEU A 58 -8.38 -3.47 7.11
CA LEU A 58 -8.30 -3.32 5.68
C LEU A 58 -9.02 -4.46 4.96
N GLU A 59 -10.05 -4.11 4.18
CA GLU A 59 -10.87 -5.04 3.40
C GLU A 59 -10.57 -4.98 1.90
N THR A 60 -10.31 -3.77 1.37
CA THR A 60 -10.20 -3.52 -0.07
C THR A 60 -8.95 -2.72 -0.42
N TRP A 61 -8.27 -3.13 -1.48
CA TRP A 61 -7.18 -2.36 -2.08
C TRP A 61 -7.50 -2.03 -3.54
N HIS A 62 -7.77 -0.76 -3.80
CA HIS A 62 -7.97 -0.23 -5.15
C HIS A 62 -6.64 0.25 -5.75
N LEU A 63 -6.34 -0.23 -6.94
CA LEU A 63 -5.10 0.07 -7.65
C LEU A 63 -5.40 0.56 -9.06
N GLY A 64 -5.01 1.81 -9.33
CA GLY A 64 -5.03 2.40 -10.65
C GLY A 64 -4.15 1.64 -11.63
N THR A 65 -4.50 1.74 -12.91
CA THR A 65 -3.85 0.99 -14.00
C THR A 65 -2.38 1.36 -14.12
N SER A 66 -2.04 2.63 -13.93
CA SER A 66 -0.66 3.14 -14.04
C SER A 66 0.02 3.44 -12.70
N ALA A 67 -0.61 3.11 -11.57
CA ALA A 67 -0.01 3.28 -10.25
C ALA A 67 1.25 2.39 -10.10
N MET A 68 2.20 2.72 -9.23
CA MET A 68 3.32 1.83 -8.86
C MET A 68 3.98 1.10 -10.05
N PRO A 69 4.47 1.80 -11.10
CA PRO A 69 4.99 1.16 -12.30
C PRO A 69 6.32 0.44 -12.06
N LEU A 70 7.06 0.79 -11.01
CA LEU A 70 8.39 0.28 -10.70
C LEU A 70 8.41 -0.73 -9.54
N ILE A 71 7.25 -1.27 -9.13
CA ILE A 71 7.16 -2.17 -7.98
C ILE A 71 7.99 -3.45 -8.22
N LYS A 72 8.83 -3.79 -7.25
CA LYS A 72 9.73 -4.95 -7.28
C LYS A 72 9.41 -5.96 -6.21
N GLY A 73 8.88 -5.50 -5.07
CA GLY A 73 8.51 -6.37 -3.96
C GLY A 73 7.28 -5.88 -3.21
N LEU A 74 6.47 -6.83 -2.80
CA LEU A 74 5.25 -6.61 -2.04
C LEU A 74 5.25 -7.53 -0.83
N ARG A 75 4.96 -6.98 0.34
CA ARG A 75 4.73 -7.75 1.57
C ARG A 75 3.35 -7.43 2.09
N ILE A 76 2.55 -8.47 2.32
CA ILE A 76 1.26 -8.37 3.00
C ILE A 76 1.26 -9.39 4.12
N CYS A 77 1.14 -8.93 5.35
CA CYS A 77 1.20 -9.76 6.54
C CYS A 77 0.13 -9.31 7.52
N ARG A 78 -0.62 -10.26 8.09
CA ARG A 78 -1.63 -10.00 9.13
C ARG A 78 -2.81 -9.07 8.73
N CYS A 79 -2.95 -8.70 7.45
CA CYS A 79 -4.16 -8.04 6.93
C CYS A 79 -5.33 -9.03 6.74
N ARG A 80 -5.88 -9.57 7.83
CA ARG A 80 -6.81 -10.72 7.81
C ARG A 80 -8.13 -10.49 7.07
N LYS A 81 -8.60 -9.24 6.99
CA LYS A 81 -9.86 -8.89 6.34
C LYS A 81 -9.70 -8.54 4.85
N LEU A 82 -8.46 -8.45 4.34
CA LEU A 82 -8.19 -8.08 2.96
C LEU A 82 -8.71 -9.19 2.04
N LYS A 83 -9.79 -8.90 1.31
CA LYS A 83 -10.52 -9.90 0.53
C LYS A 83 -9.77 -10.30 -0.73
N GLU A 84 -9.26 -9.32 -1.46
CA GLU A 84 -8.57 -9.53 -2.72
C GLU A 84 -7.38 -8.58 -2.86
N ILE A 85 -6.32 -9.09 -3.48
CA ILE A 85 -5.16 -8.32 -3.91
C ILE A 85 -5.37 -7.96 -5.40
N PRO A 86 -5.07 -6.72 -5.82
CA PRO A 86 -5.13 -6.33 -7.22
C PRO A 86 -4.39 -7.33 -8.12
N VAL A 87 -4.99 -7.68 -9.27
CA VAL A 87 -4.45 -8.74 -10.16
C VAL A 87 -2.97 -8.51 -10.51
N ARG A 88 -2.58 -7.27 -10.84
CA ARG A 88 -1.19 -6.91 -11.16
C ARG A 88 -0.21 -7.14 -10.01
N MET A 89 -0.70 -7.14 -8.78
CA MET A 89 0.11 -7.32 -7.57
C MET A 89 0.30 -8.80 -7.20
N LYS A 90 -0.46 -9.72 -7.82
CA LYS A 90 -0.31 -11.17 -7.58
C LYS A 90 0.99 -11.74 -8.13
N ASP A 91 1.54 -11.11 -9.17
CA ASP A 91 2.78 -11.53 -9.83
C ASP A 91 4.03 -10.82 -9.27
N VAL A 92 3.86 -9.89 -8.34
CA VAL A 92 4.98 -9.18 -7.70
C VAL A 92 5.65 -10.10 -6.68
N LYS A 93 6.99 -10.07 -6.63
CA LYS A 93 7.76 -10.90 -5.70
C LYS A 93 7.34 -10.62 -4.25
N CYS A 94 6.92 -11.67 -3.54
CA CYS A 94 6.76 -11.62 -2.09
C CYS A 94 8.13 -11.55 -1.42
N ILE A 95 8.32 -10.59 -0.51
CA ILE A 95 9.57 -10.36 0.22
C ILE A 95 9.37 -10.34 1.73
#